data_AF-A0A2T9YSU1-F1
#
_entry.id   AF-A0A2T9YSU1-F1
#
_cell.length_a   1.000
_cell.length_b   1.000
_cell.length_c   1.000
_cell.angle_alpha   90.00
_cell.angle_beta   90.00
_cell.angle_gamma   90.00
#
_symmetry.space_group_name_H-M   'P 1'
#
loop_
_entity.id
_entity.type
_entity.pdbx_description
1 polymer ?
#
loop_
_entity_poly.entity_id
_entity_poly.type
_entity_poly.pdbx_seq_one_letter_code
_entity_poly.pdbx_strand_id
1 'polypeptide(L)'
;MASLYKSFTKTPVKKSDTPRPTIRNRVLLISSRGITTRQRHLFKDFESLLPHSKKDSKLDTKKNLEVLNELAELSNCDNVLYFEARRHEDLYLWASKAPSGPSIKFQVLNLHTMSELKLTGNCLKGSRPLLSFDSGFEDEGPYQLTKALFEQIFSVPVGTRKSKPFFDHIMSFSIIDDKIWVRNYQIVEKNAETGADISSDQEISLVEIGPRYVLDIIRIFEGSFYGRTLYENKNYYTPSSIRAAINREKSAKYASRAMSNQEYKAKIETHKLPEDTLSALSTTAQNAVFVKSSETLENSLEIKGYDFSDGLDYEKLLSSYLTTGFQASNFAKAVDVVNNMLSWKLSEDPDFIEQNQDKMDLSDPAKHKCKIFLGYTSNMISSGLRENFLFLAKNKMIDVIVTTAGGIEEDFIKCLAKTYLGDFNLSGETLRKSGLNRIGNLLVPNNNYCKFEDWIMPILDQMLYEQQNQAVQWTPSKIIHRLGKEIDNPESVYYWAYKAVFAGKTGMIILGGGAMKHHICNANLMRNGAEYSVFINTGQEFDGSDAGARPDEAVSWGKIKPNAESVKIYSDASLIFPLLVAQTFAKKHFK
;
A
#
# COMPACT_ATOMS: atom_id res chain seq x y z
N MET A 1 -22.99 3.81 39.61
CA MET A 1 -24.21 4.10 38.81
C MET A 1 -25.42 3.23 39.16
N ALA A 2 -25.32 1.89 39.20
CA ALA A 2 -26.48 1.02 39.52
C ALA A 2 -27.01 1.10 40.98
N SER A 3 -26.20 1.55 41.94
CA SER A 3 -26.63 1.70 43.35
C SER A 3 -27.27 3.06 43.64
N LEU A 4 -26.89 4.12 42.92
CA LEU A 4 -27.39 5.48 43.14
C LEU A 4 -28.78 5.73 42.54
N TYR A 5 -29.17 5.02 41.48
CA TYR A 5 -30.53 5.15 40.89
C TYR A 5 -31.61 4.32 41.60
N LYS A 6 -31.23 3.41 42.51
CA LYS A 6 -32.19 2.67 43.35
C LYS A 6 -32.81 3.53 44.46
N SER A 7 -32.27 4.71 44.76
CA SER A 7 -32.82 5.60 45.80
C SER A 7 -33.96 6.49 45.31
N PHE A 8 -34.01 6.85 44.02
CA PHE A 8 -35.01 7.78 43.46
C PHE A 8 -36.31 7.12 42.98
N THR A 9 -36.46 5.80 43.12
CA THR A 9 -37.68 5.06 42.71
C THR A 9 -38.30 4.31 43.89
N LYS A 10 -38.57 5.03 44.99
CA LYS A 10 -39.45 4.55 46.08
C LYS A 10 -40.78 5.28 46.07
N THR A 11 -41.58 5.04 45.04
CA THR A 11 -43.03 5.26 45.12
C THR A 11 -43.71 4.07 44.43
N PRO A 12 -44.47 3.24 45.16
CA PRO A 12 -45.13 2.10 44.56
C PRO A 12 -46.30 2.61 43.71
N VAL A 13 -46.14 2.62 42.39
CA VAL A 13 -47.23 2.87 41.46
C VAL A 13 -48.19 1.67 41.55
N LYS A 14 -49.40 1.91 42.05
CA LYS A 14 -50.50 0.93 42.03
C LYS A 14 -50.69 0.42 40.60
N LYS A 15 -50.75 -0.91 40.41
CA LYS A 15 -51.13 -1.52 39.14
C LYS A 15 -52.58 -1.09 38.82
N SER A 16 -52.74 -0.17 37.87
CA SER A 16 -54.01 0.05 37.20
C SER A 16 -54.22 -1.04 36.16
N ASP A 17 -55.44 -1.59 36.10
CA ASP A 17 -55.92 -2.49 35.03
C ASP A 17 -56.12 -1.74 33.70
N THR A 18 -55.11 -1.00 33.26
CA THR A 18 -55.10 -0.41 31.93
C THR A 18 -54.65 -1.47 30.91
N PRO A 19 -55.33 -1.58 29.75
CA PRO A 19 -54.90 -2.49 28.68
C PRO A 19 -53.44 -2.22 28.33
N ARG A 20 -52.62 -3.26 28.20
CA ARG A 20 -51.22 -3.11 27.77
C ARG A 20 -51.22 -2.35 26.43
N PRO A 21 -50.45 -1.26 26.29
CA PRO A 21 -50.41 -0.51 25.04
C PRO A 21 -49.97 -1.44 23.90
N THR A 22 -50.71 -1.41 22.80
CA THR A 22 -50.32 -2.08 21.55
C THR A 22 -49.02 -1.45 21.06
N ILE A 23 -47.94 -2.23 21.10
CA ILE A 23 -46.62 -1.79 20.63
C ILE A 23 -46.69 -1.71 19.10
N ARG A 24 -46.78 -0.49 18.58
CA ARG A 24 -46.72 -0.23 17.13
C ARG A 24 -45.29 -0.45 16.63
N ASN A 25 -45.11 -1.01 15.43
CA ASN A 25 -43.85 -1.22 14.72
C ASN A 25 -42.98 -2.39 15.21
N ARG A 26 -43.56 -3.53 15.60
CA ARG A 26 -42.75 -4.72 15.92
C ARG A 26 -42.09 -5.30 14.65
N VAL A 27 -40.89 -5.87 14.81
CA VAL A 27 -40.08 -6.38 13.69
C VAL A 27 -39.95 -7.90 13.78
N LEU A 28 -40.35 -8.61 12.73
CA LEU A 28 -40.08 -10.04 12.57
C LEU A 28 -38.67 -10.22 12.00
N LEU A 29 -37.80 -10.93 12.71
CA LEU A 29 -36.48 -11.35 12.24
C LEU A 29 -36.53 -12.80 11.79
N ILE A 30 -36.29 -13.03 10.51
CA ILE A 30 -36.28 -14.37 9.92
C ILE A 30 -35.11 -14.55 8.97
N SER A 31 -34.59 -15.77 8.87
CA SER A 31 -33.48 -16.09 7.97
C SER A 31 -33.77 -17.34 7.16
N SER A 32 -33.22 -17.39 5.97
CA SER A 32 -33.29 -18.57 5.11
C SER A 32 -32.35 -19.69 5.60
N ARG A 33 -32.56 -20.91 5.13
CA ARG A 33 -31.56 -21.97 5.28
C ARG A 33 -30.27 -21.65 4.53
N GLY A 34 -29.14 -22.04 5.14
CA GLY A 34 -27.81 -21.90 4.56
C GLY A 34 -27.05 -20.64 4.97
N ILE A 35 -27.51 -19.88 5.96
CA ILE A 35 -26.73 -18.79 6.55
C ILE A 35 -25.39 -19.28 7.11
N THR A 36 -24.30 -18.59 6.76
CA THR A 36 -22.95 -18.88 7.26
C THR A 36 -22.82 -18.52 8.73
N THR A 37 -21.70 -18.90 9.36
CA THR A 37 -21.40 -18.53 10.75
C THR A 37 -21.41 -17.00 10.92
N ARG A 38 -20.70 -16.26 10.06
CA ARG A 38 -20.66 -14.78 10.10
C ARG A 38 -22.05 -14.14 9.95
N GLN A 39 -22.84 -14.61 8.98
CA GLN A 39 -24.21 -14.09 8.76
C GLN A 39 -25.13 -14.36 9.96
N ARG A 40 -24.92 -15.48 10.67
CA ARG A 40 -25.65 -15.81 11.90
C ARG A 40 -25.26 -14.89 13.07
N HIS A 41 -24.01 -14.46 13.14
CA HIS A 41 -23.57 -13.48 14.13
C HIS A 41 -24.22 -12.12 13.85
N LEU A 42 -24.25 -11.66 12.60
CA LEU A 42 -25.02 -10.45 12.23
C LEU A 42 -26.50 -10.55 12.63
N PHE A 43 -27.14 -11.69 12.35
CA PHE A 43 -28.54 -11.91 12.74
C PHE A 43 -28.75 -11.76 14.26
N LYS A 44 -27.79 -12.25 15.07
CA LYS A 44 -27.81 -12.09 16.53
C LYS A 44 -27.54 -10.65 16.95
N ASP A 45 -26.70 -9.92 16.22
CA ASP A 45 -26.41 -8.51 16.47
C ASP A 45 -27.72 -7.69 16.30
N PHE A 46 -28.48 -7.93 15.22
CA PHE A 46 -29.82 -7.35 15.02
C PHE A 46 -30.80 -7.71 16.15
N GLU A 47 -30.84 -8.97 16.58
CA GLU A 47 -31.66 -9.41 17.72
C GLU A 47 -31.29 -8.68 19.02
N SER A 48 -30.02 -8.32 19.20
CA SER A 48 -29.53 -7.62 20.38
C SER A 48 -29.81 -6.12 20.36
N LEU A 49 -29.70 -5.49 19.18
CA LEU A 49 -29.91 -4.05 18.96
C LEU A 49 -31.40 -3.68 18.89
N LEU A 50 -32.26 -4.60 18.43
CA LEU A 50 -33.69 -4.35 18.25
C LEU A 50 -34.52 -5.09 19.31
N PRO A 51 -34.77 -4.51 20.49
CA PRO A 51 -35.53 -5.17 21.56
C PRO A 51 -37.00 -5.43 21.22
N HIS A 52 -37.58 -4.69 20.27
CA HIS A 52 -38.93 -4.91 19.73
C HIS A 52 -38.98 -6.00 18.65
N SER A 53 -37.83 -6.61 18.33
CA SER A 53 -37.79 -7.71 17.37
C SER A 53 -38.28 -9.03 17.96
N LYS A 54 -38.88 -9.85 17.09
CA LYS A 54 -39.26 -11.24 17.38
C LYS A 54 -38.57 -12.14 16.37
N LYS A 55 -37.80 -13.10 16.86
CA LYS A 55 -37.14 -14.10 16.03
C LYS A 55 -38.08 -15.26 15.75
N ASP A 56 -38.07 -15.76 14.51
CA ASP A 56 -38.71 -17.01 14.12
C ASP A 56 -37.68 -18.08 13.69
N SER A 57 -38.18 -19.29 13.50
CA SER A 57 -37.49 -20.40 12.84
C SER A 57 -37.09 -20.05 11.41
N LYS A 58 -36.10 -20.77 10.87
CA LYS A 58 -35.58 -20.48 9.53
C LYS A 58 -36.60 -20.87 8.47
N LEU A 59 -36.75 -20.04 7.46
CA LEU A 59 -37.62 -20.33 6.32
C LEU A 59 -36.96 -21.36 5.40
N ASP A 60 -37.73 -22.39 5.04
CA ASP A 60 -37.27 -23.51 4.20
C ASP A 60 -37.22 -23.15 2.72
N THR A 61 -38.17 -22.35 2.25
CA THR A 61 -38.33 -21.98 0.84
C THR A 61 -37.81 -20.58 0.56
N LYS A 62 -37.08 -20.40 -0.55
CA LYS A 62 -36.54 -19.08 -0.98
C LYS A 62 -37.32 -18.41 -2.13
N LYS A 63 -38.36 -19.08 -2.65
CA LYS A 63 -39.10 -18.66 -3.86
C LYS A 63 -40.43 -17.97 -3.54
N ASN A 64 -41.24 -18.55 -2.66
CA ASN A 64 -42.51 -17.96 -2.24
C ASN A 64 -42.29 -17.16 -0.96
N LEU A 65 -42.12 -15.85 -1.11
CA LEU A 65 -41.83 -14.94 0.00
C LEU A 65 -43.10 -14.32 0.62
N GLU A 66 -44.27 -14.51 -0.01
CA GLU A 66 -45.56 -14.00 0.50
C GLU A 66 -45.93 -14.61 1.87
N VAL A 67 -45.45 -15.84 2.13
CA VAL A 67 -45.58 -16.52 3.43
C VAL A 67 -45.00 -15.70 4.58
N LEU A 68 -44.06 -14.79 4.32
CA LEU A 68 -43.50 -13.89 5.33
C LEU A 68 -44.55 -12.91 5.87
N ASN A 69 -45.56 -12.56 5.07
CA ASN A 69 -46.66 -11.68 5.50
C ASN A 69 -47.57 -12.41 6.49
N GLU A 70 -47.91 -13.67 6.20
CA GLU A 70 -48.69 -14.52 7.11
C GLU A 70 -47.94 -14.73 8.43
N LEU A 71 -46.62 -14.99 8.37
CA LEU A 71 -45.79 -15.13 9.58
C LEU A 71 -45.71 -13.83 10.38
N ALA A 72 -45.66 -12.68 9.71
CA ALA A 72 -45.67 -11.37 10.35
C ALA A 72 -47.00 -11.12 11.08
N GLU A 73 -48.12 -11.43 10.44
CA GLU A 73 -49.46 -11.32 11.02
C GLU A 73 -49.64 -12.26 12.23
N LEU A 74 -49.27 -13.54 12.09
CA LEU A 74 -49.28 -14.52 13.19
C LEU A 74 -48.40 -14.08 14.37
N SER A 75 -47.29 -13.38 14.07
CA SER A 75 -46.37 -12.87 15.07
C SER A 75 -46.71 -11.47 15.60
N ASN A 76 -47.80 -10.86 15.11
CA ASN A 76 -48.19 -9.49 15.40
C ASN A 76 -47.01 -8.51 15.20
N CYS A 77 -46.37 -8.60 14.03
CA CYS A 77 -45.25 -7.76 13.60
C CYS A 77 -45.65 -6.96 12.37
N ASP A 78 -45.42 -5.64 12.42
CA ASP A 78 -45.74 -4.73 11.31
C ASP A 78 -44.62 -4.67 10.28
N ASN A 79 -43.40 -5.05 10.66
CA ASN A 79 -42.23 -5.00 9.79
C ASN A 79 -41.53 -6.35 9.74
N VAL A 80 -40.86 -6.65 8.63
CA VAL A 80 -40.10 -7.89 8.44
C VAL A 80 -38.69 -7.58 7.96
N LEU A 81 -37.70 -8.18 8.61
CA LEU A 81 -36.34 -8.29 8.10
C LEU A 81 -36.02 -9.75 7.80
N TYR A 82 -35.83 -10.05 6.51
CA TYR A 82 -35.55 -11.40 6.04
C TYR A 82 -34.15 -11.52 5.44
N PHE A 83 -33.33 -12.40 6.04
CA PHE A 83 -31.95 -12.67 5.64
C PHE A 83 -31.90 -13.85 4.66
N GLU A 84 -31.75 -13.55 3.38
CA GLU A 84 -31.69 -14.52 2.28
C GLU A 84 -30.23 -14.83 1.93
N ALA A 85 -29.74 -16.01 2.31
CA ALA A 85 -28.39 -16.48 1.96
C ALA A 85 -28.43 -17.27 0.65
N ARG A 86 -27.54 -16.97 -0.29
CA ARG A 86 -27.37 -17.73 -1.54
C ARG A 86 -25.96 -18.30 -1.61
N ARG A 87 -25.86 -19.55 -2.06
CA ARG A 87 -24.58 -20.28 -2.25
C ARG A 87 -23.65 -20.30 -1.03
N HIS A 88 -24.18 -20.13 0.20
CA HIS A 88 -23.40 -20.05 1.43
C HIS A 88 -22.30 -18.97 1.42
N GLU A 89 -22.49 -17.91 0.64
CA GLU A 89 -21.48 -16.87 0.42
C GLU A 89 -22.16 -15.51 0.40
N ASP A 90 -23.11 -15.34 -0.51
CA ASP A 90 -23.83 -14.09 -0.73
C ASP A 90 -24.97 -13.92 0.29
N LEU A 91 -25.10 -12.73 0.88
CA LEU A 91 -26.20 -12.37 1.78
C LEU A 91 -27.03 -11.24 1.17
N TYR A 92 -28.34 -11.46 1.15
CA TYR A 92 -29.34 -10.46 0.78
C TYR A 92 -30.20 -10.16 2.00
N LEU A 93 -30.55 -8.89 2.18
CA LEU A 93 -31.45 -8.43 3.22
C LEU A 93 -32.70 -7.88 2.57
N TRP A 94 -33.85 -8.40 2.98
CA TRP A 94 -35.13 -7.80 2.66
C TRP A 94 -35.63 -7.03 3.86
N ALA A 95 -36.04 -5.80 3.63
CA ALA A 95 -36.73 -4.97 4.61
C ALA A 95 -38.12 -4.64 4.07
N SER A 96 -39.17 -4.85 4.87
CA SER A 96 -40.52 -4.57 4.43
C SER A 96 -41.47 -4.17 5.55
N LYS A 97 -42.46 -3.35 5.19
CA LYS A 97 -43.67 -3.12 5.96
C LYS A 97 -44.72 -4.15 5.58
N ALA A 98 -45.00 -5.11 6.46
CA ALA A 98 -46.00 -6.15 6.25
C ALA A 98 -47.38 -5.72 6.79
N PRO A 99 -48.49 -6.24 6.23
CA PRO A 99 -48.57 -7.14 5.08
C PRO A 99 -48.68 -6.41 3.72
N SER A 100 -49.01 -5.12 3.71
CA SER A 100 -49.39 -4.38 2.49
C SER A 100 -48.47 -3.22 2.11
N GLY A 101 -47.40 -2.97 2.86
CA GLY A 101 -46.47 -1.88 2.57
C GLY A 101 -45.33 -2.30 1.63
N PRO A 102 -44.43 -1.37 1.27
CA PRO A 102 -43.37 -1.64 0.33
C PRO A 102 -42.32 -2.61 0.88
N SER A 103 -41.55 -3.22 -0.02
CA SER A 103 -40.38 -4.02 0.33
C SER A 103 -39.16 -3.60 -0.48
N ILE A 104 -38.00 -3.61 0.18
CA ILE A 104 -36.72 -3.26 -0.43
C ILE A 104 -35.79 -4.46 -0.28
N LYS A 105 -35.15 -4.84 -1.39
CA LYS A 105 -34.13 -5.86 -1.43
C LYS A 105 -32.75 -5.23 -1.53
N PHE A 106 -31.89 -5.58 -0.59
CA PHE A 106 -30.50 -5.16 -0.54
C PHE A 106 -29.56 -6.35 -0.73
N GLN A 107 -28.39 -6.10 -1.34
CA GLN A 107 -27.22 -6.94 -1.13
C GLN A 107 -26.44 -6.42 0.07
N VAL A 108 -26.04 -7.32 0.97
CA VAL A 108 -25.19 -6.98 2.12
C VAL A 108 -23.73 -7.20 1.73
N LEU A 109 -22.93 -6.14 1.81
CA LEU A 109 -21.50 -6.08 1.50
C LEU A 109 -20.70 -5.69 2.76
N ASN A 110 -19.39 -5.95 2.73
CA ASN A 110 -18.42 -5.54 3.77
C ASN A 110 -18.89 -5.81 5.20
N LEU A 111 -19.43 -7.00 5.42
CA LEU A 111 -19.99 -7.40 6.71
C LEU A 111 -18.89 -7.67 7.74
N HIS A 112 -18.90 -6.90 8.83
CA HIS A 112 -18.16 -7.13 10.06
C HIS A 112 -19.10 -7.16 11.27
N THR A 113 -19.08 -8.27 12.00
CA THR A 113 -19.98 -8.48 13.16
C THR A 113 -19.43 -7.84 14.44
N MET A 114 -20.28 -7.60 15.43
CA MET A 114 -19.83 -7.09 16.75
C MET A 114 -18.75 -7.99 17.37
N SER A 115 -18.87 -9.32 17.21
CA SER A 115 -17.89 -10.28 17.75
C SER A 115 -16.53 -10.27 17.03
N GLU A 116 -16.48 -9.82 15.78
CA GLU A 116 -15.24 -9.73 15.00
C GLU A 116 -14.54 -8.39 15.23
N LEU A 117 -15.31 -7.34 15.48
CA LEU A 117 -14.83 -6.00 15.78
C LEU A 117 -14.41 -5.92 17.25
N LYS A 118 -13.10 -5.99 17.52
CA LYS A 118 -12.52 -5.79 18.87
C LYS A 118 -12.49 -4.30 19.24
N LEU A 119 -13.63 -3.63 19.18
CA LEU A 119 -13.77 -2.22 19.54
C LEU A 119 -13.94 -2.08 21.06
N THR A 120 -13.57 -0.92 21.59
CA THR A 120 -13.55 -0.64 23.04
C THR A 120 -14.92 -0.23 23.60
N GLY A 121 -15.83 0.22 22.74
CA GLY A 121 -17.18 0.63 23.13
C GLY A 121 -18.16 -0.54 23.27
N ASN A 122 -19.19 -0.37 24.10
CA ASN A 122 -20.26 -1.34 24.28
C ASN A 122 -21.56 -0.65 24.75
N CYS A 123 -22.67 -0.86 24.04
CA CYS A 123 -23.97 -0.35 24.48
C CYS A 123 -24.74 -1.36 25.34
N LEU A 124 -25.56 -0.85 26.25
CA LEU A 124 -26.46 -1.66 27.07
C LEU A 124 -27.49 -2.36 26.20
N LYS A 125 -27.64 -3.67 26.41
CA LYS A 125 -28.63 -4.49 25.70
C LYS A 125 -30.04 -3.99 25.95
N GLY A 126 -30.77 -3.74 24.85
CA GLY A 126 -32.13 -3.18 24.89
C GLY A 126 -32.18 -1.67 25.11
N SER A 127 -31.05 -0.96 25.08
CA SER A 127 -31.07 0.49 24.90
C SER A 127 -31.71 0.87 23.56
N ARG A 128 -32.21 2.10 23.47
CA ARG A 128 -32.85 2.59 22.24
C ARG A 128 -31.81 3.32 21.38
N PRO A 129 -31.75 3.07 20.07
CA PRO A 129 -30.90 3.84 19.17
C PRO A 129 -31.47 5.24 18.93
N LEU A 130 -30.58 6.20 18.76
CA LEU A 130 -30.86 7.38 17.93
C LEU A 130 -30.53 7.03 16.48
N LEU A 131 -31.41 7.35 15.55
CA LEU A 131 -31.16 7.15 14.13
C LEU A 131 -30.56 8.42 13.54
N SER A 132 -29.43 8.30 12.85
CA SER A 132 -28.75 9.40 12.18
C SER A 132 -28.69 9.07 10.68
N PHE A 133 -29.30 9.91 9.86
CA PHE A 133 -29.28 9.79 8.41
C PHE A 133 -28.49 10.95 7.82
N ASP A 134 -27.63 10.65 6.87
CA ASP A 134 -26.92 11.63 6.06
C ASP A 134 -27.88 12.40 5.14
N SER A 135 -27.48 13.58 4.69
CA SER A 135 -28.33 14.47 3.87
C SER A 135 -28.74 13.85 2.55
N GLY A 136 -27.94 12.94 1.99
CA GLY A 136 -28.25 12.24 0.74
C GLY A 136 -29.55 11.43 0.76
N PHE A 137 -30.09 11.11 1.95
CA PHE A 137 -31.40 10.45 2.06
C PHE A 137 -32.58 11.37 1.73
N GLU A 138 -32.36 12.68 1.63
CA GLU A 138 -33.37 13.67 1.23
C GLU A 138 -33.37 13.93 -0.28
N ASP A 139 -32.33 13.49 -1.02
CA ASP A 139 -32.11 13.93 -2.41
C ASP A 139 -32.83 13.06 -3.46
N GLU A 140 -32.79 11.73 -3.33
CA GLU A 140 -33.41 10.82 -4.30
C GLU A 140 -34.57 10.00 -3.72
N GLY A 141 -35.63 9.84 -4.52
CA GLY A 141 -36.83 9.05 -4.18
C GLY A 141 -36.58 7.63 -3.61
N PRO A 142 -35.67 6.79 -4.15
CA PRO A 142 -35.40 5.48 -3.55
C PRO A 142 -34.77 5.57 -2.16
N TYR A 143 -33.93 6.58 -1.89
CA TYR A 143 -33.32 6.78 -0.57
C TYR A 143 -34.33 7.37 0.42
N GLN A 144 -35.17 8.32 0.01
CA GLN A 144 -36.26 8.85 0.84
C GLN A 144 -37.20 7.74 1.33
N LEU A 145 -37.62 6.85 0.43
CA LEU A 145 -38.44 5.70 0.79
C LEU A 145 -37.70 4.73 1.72
N THR A 146 -36.40 4.51 1.47
CA THR A 146 -35.55 3.67 2.32
C THR A 146 -35.44 4.26 3.73
N LYS A 147 -35.25 5.57 3.86
CA LYS A 147 -35.23 6.29 5.14
C LYS A 147 -36.53 6.09 5.89
N ALA A 148 -37.68 6.34 5.27
CA ALA A 148 -38.99 6.19 5.90
C ALA A 148 -39.25 4.75 6.38
N LEU A 149 -38.82 3.75 5.61
CA LEU A 149 -38.91 2.34 6.01
C LEU A 149 -37.96 2.00 7.16
N PHE A 150 -36.72 2.50 7.12
CA PHE A 150 -35.71 2.29 8.17
C PHE A 150 -36.12 2.95 9.48
N GLU A 151 -36.71 4.14 9.44
CA GLU A 151 -37.29 4.79 10.61
C GLU A 151 -38.34 3.89 11.28
N GLN A 152 -39.21 3.24 10.51
CA GLN A 152 -40.22 2.33 11.06
C GLN A 152 -39.63 1.04 11.63
N ILE A 153 -38.52 0.53 11.06
CA ILE A 153 -37.90 -0.73 11.47
C ILE A 153 -36.98 -0.53 12.69
N PHE A 154 -36.09 0.46 12.61
CA PHE A 154 -35.02 0.66 13.58
C PHE A 154 -35.42 1.56 14.75
N SER A 155 -36.51 2.33 14.65
CA SER A 155 -37.02 3.10 15.79
C SER A 155 -37.70 2.20 16.82
N VAL A 156 -37.08 2.09 18.00
CA VAL A 156 -37.63 1.30 19.11
C VAL A 156 -38.79 2.06 19.78
N PRO A 157 -40.03 1.52 19.77
CA PRO A 157 -41.18 2.15 20.41
C PRO A 157 -41.02 2.25 21.94
N VAL A 158 -41.50 3.34 22.52
CA VAL A 158 -41.52 3.55 23.98
C VAL A 158 -42.43 2.51 24.64
N GLY A 159 -41.97 1.90 25.73
CA GLY A 159 -42.73 0.88 26.46
C GLY A 159 -42.58 -0.55 25.93
N THR A 160 -41.65 -0.77 24.98
CA THR A 160 -41.33 -2.11 24.49
C THR A 160 -40.80 -3.02 25.61
N ARG A 161 -41.24 -4.28 25.64
CA ARG A 161 -40.71 -5.28 26.57
C ARG A 161 -39.21 -5.47 26.31
N LYS A 162 -38.38 -5.24 27.33
CA LYS A 162 -36.89 -5.25 27.32
C LYS A 162 -36.23 -3.93 26.89
N SER A 163 -36.98 -2.91 26.43
CA SER A 163 -36.36 -1.61 26.12
C SER A 163 -36.02 -0.84 27.40
N LYS A 164 -34.87 -0.18 27.43
CA LYS A 164 -34.48 0.78 28.48
C LYS A 164 -35.09 2.16 28.19
N PRO A 165 -35.31 2.98 29.24
CA PRO A 165 -35.96 4.29 29.09
C PRO A 165 -35.04 5.39 28.51
N PHE A 166 -33.77 5.08 28.23
CA PHE A 166 -32.75 6.02 27.75
C PHE A 166 -32.15 5.58 26.41
N PHE A 167 -31.51 6.53 25.74
CA PHE A 167 -30.71 6.32 24.53
C PHE A 167 -29.25 6.11 24.95
N ASP A 168 -28.57 5.16 24.33
CA ASP A 168 -27.19 4.79 24.70
C ASP A 168 -26.29 4.60 23.47
N HIS A 169 -26.89 4.58 22.27
CA HIS A 169 -26.17 4.39 21.02
C HIS A 169 -26.87 5.10 19.86
N ILE A 170 -26.09 5.36 18.81
CA ILE A 170 -26.50 5.94 17.54
C ILE A 170 -26.31 4.89 16.45
N MET A 171 -27.35 4.66 15.67
CA MET A 171 -27.27 3.93 14.40
C MET A 171 -27.21 4.95 13.27
N SER A 172 -26.06 4.99 12.60
CA SER A 172 -25.75 5.95 11.54
C SER A 172 -25.85 5.30 10.18
N PHE A 173 -26.56 5.97 9.27
CA PHE A 173 -26.76 5.59 7.88
C PHE A 173 -26.18 6.69 6.99
N SER A 174 -25.15 6.37 6.21
CA SER A 174 -24.49 7.31 5.30
C SER A 174 -24.49 6.78 3.87
N ILE A 175 -24.63 7.65 2.89
CA ILE A 175 -24.60 7.25 1.47
C ILE A 175 -23.21 7.57 0.91
N ILE A 176 -22.50 6.53 0.46
CA ILE A 176 -21.18 6.67 -0.16
C ILE A 176 -21.15 5.72 -1.36
N ASP A 177 -20.80 6.25 -2.54
CA ASP A 177 -20.75 5.52 -3.81
C ASP A 177 -22.06 4.76 -4.13
N ASP A 178 -23.21 5.44 -3.99
CA ASP A 178 -24.56 4.87 -4.18
C ASP A 178 -24.88 3.66 -3.27
N LYS A 179 -24.18 3.54 -2.15
CA LYS A 179 -24.39 2.46 -1.17
C LYS A 179 -24.62 3.04 0.22
N ILE A 180 -25.46 2.37 0.99
CA ILE A 180 -25.80 2.76 2.36
C ILE A 180 -24.84 2.08 3.32
N TRP A 181 -23.96 2.86 3.94
CA TRP A 181 -23.07 2.42 4.99
C TRP A 181 -23.78 2.50 6.33
N VAL A 182 -23.80 1.39 7.08
CA VAL A 182 -24.40 1.34 8.41
C VAL A 182 -23.32 1.14 9.46
N ARG A 183 -23.28 2.06 10.42
CA ARG A 183 -22.36 2.04 11.56
C ARG A 183 -23.11 2.29 12.86
N ASN A 184 -22.55 1.79 13.96
CA ASN A 184 -23.16 1.88 15.28
C ASN A 184 -22.15 2.44 16.27
N TYR A 185 -22.54 3.49 17.00
CA TYR A 185 -21.71 4.19 17.97
C TYR A 185 -22.38 4.22 19.34
N GLN A 186 -21.62 3.98 20.40
CA GLN A 186 -22.04 4.26 21.77
C GLN A 186 -21.92 5.75 22.06
N ILE A 187 -22.91 6.28 22.78
CA ILE A 187 -22.90 7.63 23.34
C ILE A 187 -22.16 7.56 24.68
N VAL A 188 -21.05 8.28 24.81
CA VAL A 188 -20.23 8.29 26.04
C VAL A 188 -20.34 9.67 26.68
N GLU A 189 -21.11 9.71 27.77
CA GLU A 189 -21.34 10.89 28.63
C GLU A 189 -20.34 11.00 29.81
N LYS A 190 -19.27 10.19 29.80
CA LYS A 190 -18.23 10.13 30.85
C LYS A 190 -16.85 10.28 30.23
N ASN A 191 -15.93 10.98 30.90
CA ASN A 191 -14.55 11.05 30.43
C ASN A 191 -13.92 9.64 30.49
N ALA A 192 -13.47 9.12 29.34
CA ALA A 192 -13.09 7.71 29.17
C ALA A 192 -11.89 7.29 30.04
N GLU A 193 -11.06 8.25 30.47
CA GLU A 193 -9.87 8.00 31.30
C GLU A 193 -10.15 7.97 32.81
N THR A 194 -11.19 8.67 33.29
CA THR A 194 -11.40 8.90 34.72
C THR A 194 -12.76 8.40 35.24
N GLY A 195 -13.72 8.10 34.37
CA GLY A 195 -15.03 7.56 34.75
C GLY A 195 -15.96 8.51 35.53
N ALA A 196 -15.52 9.76 35.75
CA ALA A 196 -16.29 10.81 36.41
C ALA A 196 -17.47 11.27 35.54
N ASP A 197 -18.56 11.70 36.18
CA ASP A 197 -19.72 12.27 35.50
C ASP A 197 -19.36 13.63 34.91
N ILE A 198 -19.70 13.85 33.63
CA ILE A 198 -19.47 15.11 32.94
C ILE A 198 -20.49 16.15 33.43
N SER A 199 -20.02 17.31 33.89
CA SER A 199 -20.85 18.50 34.12
C SER A 199 -21.45 18.98 32.79
N SER A 200 -22.63 19.59 32.82
CA SER A 200 -23.51 19.94 31.67
C SER A 200 -22.90 20.71 30.48
N ASP A 201 -21.63 21.10 30.53
CA ASP A 201 -20.95 21.96 29.56
C ASP A 201 -19.79 21.27 28.78
N GLN A 202 -19.60 19.93 28.83
CA GLN A 202 -18.57 19.26 27.99
C GLN A 202 -19.16 18.39 26.87
N GLU A 203 -18.37 18.24 25.80
CA GLU A 203 -18.72 17.56 24.54
C GLU A 203 -18.99 16.05 24.73
N ILE A 204 -20.10 15.58 24.16
CA ILE A 204 -20.46 14.17 24.07
C ILE A 204 -19.51 13.47 23.09
N SER A 205 -18.87 12.38 23.53
CA SER A 205 -17.99 11.58 22.67
C SER A 205 -18.68 10.32 22.14
N LEU A 206 -18.34 9.92 20.91
CA LEU A 206 -18.90 8.75 20.24
C LEU A 206 -17.83 7.67 20.06
N VAL A 207 -18.09 6.46 20.56
CA VAL A 207 -17.17 5.32 20.42
C VAL A 207 -17.85 4.24 19.61
N GLU A 208 -17.19 3.73 18.56
CA GLU A 208 -17.80 2.74 17.69
C GLU A 208 -17.93 1.35 18.35
N ILE A 209 -19.04 0.65 18.11
CA ILE A 209 -19.37 -0.65 18.74
C ILE A 209 -19.70 -1.77 17.74
N GLY A 210 -20.09 -1.43 16.51
CA GLY A 210 -20.52 -2.39 15.48
C GLY A 210 -21.97 -2.90 15.63
N PRO A 211 -22.45 -3.77 14.72
CA PRO A 211 -21.78 -4.28 13.53
C PRO A 211 -21.59 -3.19 12.45
N ARG A 212 -20.71 -3.46 11.48
CA ARG A 212 -20.52 -2.65 10.26
C ARG A 212 -20.97 -3.46 9.05
N TYR A 213 -21.75 -2.85 8.18
CA TYR A 213 -22.13 -3.45 6.91
C TYR A 213 -22.56 -2.38 5.92
N VAL A 214 -22.51 -2.73 4.64
CA VAL A 214 -22.92 -1.87 3.54
C VAL A 214 -24.11 -2.51 2.84
N LEU A 215 -25.14 -1.72 2.56
CA LEU A 215 -26.35 -2.13 1.85
C LEU A 215 -26.36 -1.51 0.47
N ASP A 216 -26.45 -2.37 -0.54
CA ASP A 216 -26.59 -1.97 -1.94
C ASP A 216 -28.02 -2.26 -2.40
N ILE A 217 -28.76 -1.23 -2.79
CA ILE A 217 -30.16 -1.38 -3.21
C ILE A 217 -30.18 -2.15 -4.53
N ILE A 218 -30.91 -3.26 -4.56
CA ILE A 218 -31.14 -4.04 -5.78
C ILE A 218 -32.43 -3.57 -6.44
N ARG A 219 -33.54 -3.71 -5.71
CA ARG A 219 -34.89 -3.39 -6.19
C ARG A 219 -35.81 -3.00 -5.04
N ILE A 220 -36.78 -2.16 -5.35
CA ILE A 220 -37.90 -1.77 -4.48
C ILE A 220 -39.20 -2.25 -5.12
N PHE A 221 -40.07 -2.85 -4.31
CA PHE A 221 -41.38 -3.35 -4.70
C PHE A 221 -42.48 -2.57 -3.99
N GLU A 222 -43.60 -2.43 -4.70
CA GLU A 222 -44.81 -1.76 -4.20
C GLU A 222 -45.42 -2.47 -2.98
N GLY A 223 -45.45 -3.81 -3.00
CA GLY A 223 -46.00 -4.64 -1.92
C GLY A 223 -44.94 -5.36 -1.08
N SER A 224 -45.41 -6.03 -0.03
CA SER A 224 -44.53 -6.71 0.92
C SER A 224 -44.15 -8.07 0.35
N PHE A 225 -42.95 -8.16 -0.24
CA PHE A 225 -42.43 -9.34 -0.94
C PHE A 225 -43.17 -9.72 -2.24
N TYR A 226 -44.09 -8.89 -2.71
CA TYR A 226 -44.82 -9.05 -3.97
C TYR A 226 -45.08 -7.68 -4.63
N GLY A 227 -45.66 -7.68 -5.84
CA GLY A 227 -46.09 -6.48 -6.53
C GLY A 227 -45.09 -5.94 -7.55
N ARG A 228 -45.42 -4.79 -8.15
CA ARG A 228 -44.63 -4.18 -9.22
C ARG A 228 -43.31 -3.63 -8.66
N THR A 229 -42.24 -3.72 -9.45
CA THR A 229 -40.97 -3.05 -9.15
C THR A 229 -41.11 -1.55 -9.36
N LEU A 230 -40.95 -0.78 -8.27
CA LEU A 230 -40.97 0.69 -8.28
C LEU A 230 -39.61 1.28 -8.66
N TYR A 231 -38.52 0.61 -8.26
CA TYR A 231 -37.16 1.01 -8.57
C TYR A 231 -36.29 -0.24 -8.78
N GLU A 232 -35.40 -0.16 -9.76
CA GLU A 232 -34.37 -1.15 -10.02
C GLU A 232 -33.03 -0.44 -10.23
N ASN A 233 -32.03 -0.82 -9.46
CA ASN A 233 -30.69 -0.28 -9.60
C ASN A 233 -30.02 -0.87 -10.85
N LYS A 234 -29.81 -0.03 -11.88
CA LYS A 234 -29.15 -0.44 -13.12
C LYS A 234 -27.65 -0.68 -12.96
N ASN A 235 -27.04 -0.04 -11.96
CA ASN A 235 -25.61 -0.16 -11.66
C ASN A 235 -25.31 -1.41 -10.81
N TYR A 236 -26.35 -2.13 -10.38
CA TYR A 236 -26.21 -3.34 -9.60
C TYR A 236 -25.81 -4.53 -10.49
N TYR A 237 -24.66 -5.13 -10.18
CA TYR A 237 -24.21 -6.37 -10.79
C TYR A 237 -24.31 -7.53 -9.80
N THR A 238 -24.96 -8.61 -10.20
CA THR A 238 -25.05 -9.79 -9.34
C THR A 238 -23.66 -10.41 -9.12
N PRO A 239 -23.36 -10.96 -7.93
CA PRO A 239 -22.12 -11.71 -7.71
C PRO A 239 -21.94 -12.89 -8.67
N SER A 240 -23.05 -13.44 -9.19
CA SER A 240 -23.01 -14.51 -10.20
C SER A 240 -22.58 -14.00 -11.58
N SER A 241 -23.04 -12.83 -12.01
CA SER A 241 -22.62 -12.22 -13.28
C SER A 241 -21.16 -11.77 -13.23
N ILE A 242 -20.70 -11.23 -12.10
CA ILE A 242 -19.28 -10.88 -11.91
C ILE A 242 -18.41 -12.14 -12.01
N ARG A 243 -18.76 -13.21 -11.30
CA ARG A 243 -18.04 -14.49 -11.38
C ARG A 243 -18.06 -15.07 -12.80
N ALA A 244 -19.19 -14.98 -13.50
CA ALA A 244 -19.30 -15.44 -14.88
C ALA A 244 -18.41 -14.61 -15.83
N ALA A 245 -18.33 -13.29 -15.64
CA ALA A 245 -17.45 -12.41 -16.42
C ALA A 245 -15.97 -12.76 -16.20
N ILE A 246 -15.54 -12.94 -14.95
CA ILE A 246 -14.17 -13.37 -14.61
C ILE A 246 -13.84 -14.72 -15.25
N ASN A 247 -14.77 -15.68 -15.20
CA ASN A 247 -14.57 -16.98 -15.82
C ASN A 247 -14.53 -16.90 -17.36
N ARG A 248 -15.35 -16.04 -17.97
CA ARG A 248 -15.32 -15.78 -19.41
C ARG A 248 -14.00 -15.14 -19.84
N GLU A 249 -13.47 -14.19 -19.07
CA GLU A 249 -12.18 -13.57 -19.35
C GLU A 249 -11.03 -14.58 -19.25
N LYS A 250 -11.02 -15.42 -18.20
CA LYS A 250 -10.05 -16.51 -18.06
C LYS A 250 -10.14 -17.50 -19.21
N SER A 251 -11.34 -17.89 -19.61
CA SER A 251 -11.58 -18.76 -20.76
C SER A 251 -11.13 -18.13 -22.07
N ALA A 252 -11.34 -16.82 -22.25
CA ALA A 252 -10.90 -16.09 -23.44
C ALA A 252 -9.36 -16.01 -23.52
N LYS A 253 -8.68 -15.77 -22.39
CA LYS A 253 -7.21 -15.84 -22.32
C LYS A 253 -6.68 -17.24 -22.65
N TYR A 254 -7.35 -18.29 -22.15
CA TYR A 254 -7.00 -19.67 -22.49
C TYR A 254 -7.23 -19.97 -23.97
N ALA A 255 -8.37 -19.56 -24.53
CA ALA A 255 -8.68 -19.73 -25.95
C ALA A 255 -7.69 -18.98 -26.85
N SER A 256 -7.31 -17.74 -26.49
CA SER A 256 -6.28 -16.98 -27.20
C SER A 256 -4.93 -17.68 -27.17
N ARG A 257 -4.50 -18.21 -26.01
CA ARG A 257 -3.27 -19.02 -25.92
C ARG A 257 -3.33 -20.29 -26.75
N ALA A 258 -4.47 -20.98 -26.76
CA ALA A 258 -4.68 -22.18 -27.57
C ALA A 258 -4.61 -21.86 -29.07
N MET A 259 -5.26 -20.77 -29.51
CA MET A 259 -5.19 -20.28 -30.89
C MET A 259 -3.76 -19.88 -31.27
N SER A 260 -3.05 -19.10 -30.44
CA SER A 260 -1.65 -18.74 -30.72
C SER A 260 -0.72 -19.95 -30.79
N ASN A 261 -0.93 -20.98 -29.96
CA ASN A 261 -0.18 -22.23 -30.05
C ASN A 261 -0.52 -23.03 -31.31
N GLN A 262 -1.79 -23.00 -31.75
CA GLN A 262 -2.22 -23.65 -32.98
C GLN A 262 -1.68 -22.91 -34.22
N GLU A 263 -1.71 -21.57 -34.22
CA GLU A 263 -1.07 -20.72 -35.22
C GLU A 263 0.45 -20.91 -35.25
N TYR A 264 1.10 -21.05 -34.09
CA TYR A 264 2.52 -21.34 -33.99
C TYR A 264 2.85 -22.72 -34.60
N LYS A 265 2.06 -23.76 -34.29
CA LYS A 265 2.20 -25.10 -34.89
C LYS A 265 1.93 -25.07 -36.39
N ALA A 266 0.89 -24.38 -36.83
CA ALA A 266 0.59 -24.20 -38.25
C ALA A 266 1.69 -23.40 -38.96
N LYS A 267 2.30 -22.40 -38.31
CA LYS A 267 3.49 -21.70 -38.81
C LYS A 267 4.68 -22.64 -38.95
N ILE A 268 4.96 -23.48 -37.96
CA ILE A 268 6.04 -24.48 -38.05
C ILE A 268 5.79 -25.45 -39.20
N GLU A 269 4.55 -25.88 -39.39
CA GLU A 269 4.19 -26.86 -40.42
C GLU A 269 4.17 -26.26 -41.83
N THR A 270 3.75 -25.00 -41.97
CA THR A 270 3.83 -24.23 -43.23
C THR A 270 5.24 -23.73 -43.53
N HIS A 271 6.12 -23.60 -42.53
CA HIS A 271 7.54 -23.29 -42.69
C HIS A 271 8.43 -24.53 -42.81
N LYS A 272 7.86 -25.72 -42.99
CA LYS A 272 8.64 -26.86 -43.50
C LYS A 272 8.99 -26.57 -44.96
N LEU A 273 10.20 -26.06 -45.16
CA LEU A 273 10.79 -25.87 -46.48
C LEU A 273 10.84 -27.24 -47.19
N PRO A 274 10.57 -27.30 -48.51
CA PRO A 274 10.88 -28.49 -49.31
C PRO A 274 12.36 -28.87 -49.11
N GLU A 275 12.70 -30.16 -49.18
CA GLU A 275 14.11 -30.54 -49.27
C GLU A 275 14.70 -29.94 -50.56
N ASP A 276 15.60 -28.97 -50.39
CA ASP A 276 16.26 -28.31 -51.50
C ASP A 276 17.30 -29.25 -52.12
N THR A 277 17.06 -29.64 -53.36
CA THR A 277 18.13 -30.10 -54.25
C THR A 277 19.10 -28.93 -54.44
N LEU A 278 20.35 -29.13 -54.05
CA LEU A 278 21.45 -28.14 -53.89
C LEU A 278 21.79 -27.25 -55.11
N SER A 279 21.00 -27.26 -56.20
CA SER A 279 21.37 -26.69 -57.50
C SER A 279 20.72 -25.34 -57.84
N ALA A 280 19.91 -24.72 -56.97
CA ALA A 280 19.30 -23.42 -57.26
C ALA A 280 19.12 -22.51 -56.04
N LEU A 281 20.21 -22.18 -55.33
CA LEU A 281 20.19 -21.04 -54.41
C LEU A 281 19.87 -19.77 -55.20
N SER A 282 18.75 -19.11 -54.87
CA SER A 282 18.40 -17.83 -55.51
C SER A 282 19.51 -16.80 -55.25
N THR A 283 19.86 -16.02 -56.27
CA THR A 283 20.86 -14.95 -56.17
C THR A 283 20.54 -13.99 -55.02
N THR A 284 19.26 -13.84 -54.66
CA THR A 284 18.78 -13.06 -53.52
C THR A 284 19.22 -13.60 -52.17
N ALA A 285 19.14 -14.93 -51.96
CA ALA A 285 19.59 -15.54 -50.70
C ALA A 285 21.11 -15.44 -50.56
N GLN A 286 21.85 -15.63 -51.66
CA GLN A 286 23.31 -15.46 -51.66
C GLN A 286 23.70 -14.01 -51.38
N ASN A 287 23.05 -13.03 -52.01
CA ASN A 287 23.34 -11.62 -51.78
C ASN A 287 22.98 -11.17 -50.35
N ALA A 288 21.98 -11.77 -49.71
CA ALA A 288 21.60 -11.45 -48.34
C ALA A 288 22.55 -12.06 -47.30
N VAL A 289 23.05 -13.28 -47.54
CA VAL A 289 23.92 -14.00 -46.59
C VAL A 289 25.40 -13.64 -46.77
N PHE A 290 25.86 -13.41 -48.01
CA PHE A 290 27.26 -13.14 -48.33
C PHE A 290 27.55 -11.65 -48.55
N VAL A 291 26.81 -10.76 -47.87
CA VAL A 291 27.16 -9.34 -47.82
C VAL A 291 28.59 -9.21 -47.27
N LYS A 292 29.47 -8.56 -48.03
CA LYS A 292 30.82 -8.25 -47.56
C LYS A 292 30.71 -7.24 -46.42
N SER A 293 31.24 -7.58 -45.25
CA SER A 293 31.37 -6.67 -44.12
C SER A 293 32.28 -5.49 -44.50
N SER A 294 31.97 -4.29 -44.01
CA SER A 294 32.90 -3.16 -44.08
C SER A 294 34.09 -3.41 -43.15
N GLU A 295 35.30 -3.05 -43.57
CA GLU A 295 36.55 -3.21 -42.80
C GLU A 295 36.73 -2.12 -41.71
N THR A 296 35.69 -1.34 -41.41
CA THR A 296 35.70 -0.21 -40.47
C THR A 296 35.69 -0.67 -39.01
N LEU A 297 36.72 -1.38 -38.58
CA LEU A 297 36.93 -1.85 -37.19
C LEU A 297 38.27 -1.39 -36.60
N GLU A 298 38.96 -0.42 -37.23
CA GLU A 298 40.33 0.01 -36.89
C GLU A 298 40.53 0.51 -35.44
N ASN A 299 39.47 0.71 -34.65
CA ASN A 299 39.55 1.05 -33.22
C ASN A 299 38.60 0.22 -32.34
N SER A 300 38.12 -0.92 -32.85
CA SER A 300 37.19 -1.79 -32.14
C SER A 300 37.93 -2.70 -31.16
N LEU A 301 37.39 -2.85 -29.95
CA LEU A 301 37.91 -3.81 -28.98
C LEU A 301 37.51 -5.24 -29.38
N GLU A 302 38.49 -6.14 -29.46
CA GLU A 302 38.25 -7.57 -29.70
C GLU A 302 37.65 -8.23 -28.45
N ILE A 303 36.68 -9.11 -28.64
CA ILE A 303 36.09 -9.87 -27.53
C ILE A 303 37.03 -10.99 -27.12
N LYS A 304 37.56 -10.87 -25.89
CA LYS A 304 38.45 -11.85 -25.27
C LYS A 304 38.28 -11.82 -23.75
N GLY A 305 37.93 -12.97 -23.17
CA GLY A 305 37.83 -13.15 -21.72
C GLY A 305 39.19 -13.35 -21.05
N TYR A 306 39.20 -13.42 -19.72
CA TYR A 306 40.39 -13.77 -18.95
C TYR A 306 40.78 -15.23 -19.20
N ASP A 307 42.07 -15.47 -19.48
CA ASP A 307 42.60 -16.82 -19.62
C ASP A 307 43.12 -17.32 -18.26
N PHE A 308 42.41 -18.29 -17.68
CA PHE A 308 42.81 -18.88 -16.39
C PHE A 308 44.11 -19.71 -16.48
N SER A 309 44.67 -19.96 -17.66
CA SER A 309 46.03 -20.50 -17.76
C SER A 309 47.09 -19.54 -17.24
N ASP A 310 46.80 -18.24 -17.21
CA ASP A 310 47.70 -17.19 -16.70
C ASP A 310 47.75 -17.14 -15.15
N GLY A 311 47.02 -18.04 -14.48
CA GLY A 311 46.90 -18.12 -13.03
C GLY A 311 45.66 -17.40 -12.47
N LEU A 312 45.65 -17.19 -11.15
CA LEU A 312 44.56 -16.47 -10.48
C LEU A 312 44.99 -15.04 -10.16
N ASP A 313 44.58 -14.10 -11.01
CA ASP A 313 44.79 -12.67 -10.81
C ASP A 313 43.45 -11.92 -10.92
N TYR A 314 42.88 -11.53 -9.78
CA TYR A 314 41.59 -10.83 -9.73
C TYR A 314 41.62 -9.44 -10.35
N GLU A 315 42.77 -8.76 -10.38
CA GLU A 315 42.88 -7.45 -11.01
C GLU A 315 42.80 -7.60 -12.53
N LYS A 316 43.59 -8.53 -13.10
CA LYS A 316 43.53 -8.82 -14.54
C LYS A 316 42.17 -9.40 -14.96
N LEU A 317 41.57 -10.26 -14.14
CA LEU A 317 40.23 -10.80 -14.38
C LEU A 317 39.18 -9.68 -14.47
N LEU A 318 39.18 -8.74 -13.52
CA LEU A 318 38.22 -7.64 -13.53
C LEU A 318 38.52 -6.60 -14.62
N SER A 319 39.78 -6.42 -15.01
CA SER A 319 40.14 -5.59 -16.17
C SER A 319 39.67 -6.21 -17.49
N SER A 320 39.71 -7.55 -17.64
CA SER A 320 39.24 -8.21 -18.87
C SER A 320 37.72 -8.14 -19.04
N TYR A 321 36.96 -7.69 -18.05
CA TYR A 321 35.51 -7.53 -18.17
C TYR A 321 35.14 -6.55 -19.29
N LEU A 322 36.00 -5.58 -19.60
CA LEU A 322 35.81 -4.65 -20.72
C LEU A 322 35.63 -5.40 -22.04
N THR A 323 36.45 -6.42 -22.29
CA THR A 323 36.48 -7.24 -23.51
C THR A 323 35.70 -8.55 -23.38
N THR A 324 34.97 -8.76 -22.29
CA THR A 324 34.16 -9.98 -22.09
C THR A 324 32.76 -9.88 -22.71
N GLY A 325 32.17 -8.68 -22.78
CA GLY A 325 30.85 -8.44 -23.37
C GLY A 325 29.70 -8.36 -22.35
N PHE A 326 28.52 -7.94 -22.83
CA PHE A 326 27.29 -7.80 -22.04
C PHE A 326 27.47 -6.94 -20.77
N GLN A 327 26.96 -7.41 -19.61
CA GLN A 327 27.04 -6.65 -18.35
C GLN A 327 28.47 -6.59 -17.78
N ALA A 328 29.37 -7.50 -18.17
CA ALA A 328 30.78 -7.41 -17.78
C ALA A 328 31.42 -6.14 -18.37
N SER A 329 31.18 -5.85 -19.65
CA SER A 329 31.66 -4.59 -20.26
C SER A 329 31.05 -3.36 -19.60
N ASN A 330 29.78 -3.41 -19.18
CA ASN A 330 29.16 -2.30 -18.42
C ASN A 330 29.77 -2.13 -17.02
N PHE A 331 30.21 -3.22 -16.37
CA PHE A 331 30.96 -3.13 -15.12
C PHE A 331 32.30 -2.41 -15.30
N ALA A 332 33.09 -2.80 -16.31
CA ALA A 332 34.37 -2.14 -16.58
C ALA A 332 34.18 -0.65 -16.92
N LYS A 333 33.18 -0.32 -17.76
CA LYS A 333 32.80 1.07 -18.02
C LYS A 333 32.41 1.82 -16.74
N ALA A 334 31.68 1.19 -15.82
CA ALA A 334 31.34 1.82 -14.54
C ALA A 334 32.57 2.07 -13.66
N VAL A 335 33.56 1.18 -13.67
CA VAL A 335 34.86 1.41 -13.00
C VAL A 335 35.52 2.67 -13.57
N ASP A 336 35.55 2.82 -14.91
CA ASP A 336 36.13 4.00 -15.56
C ASP A 336 35.37 5.28 -15.19
N VAL A 337 34.03 5.29 -15.29
CA VAL A 337 33.21 6.46 -14.94
C VAL A 337 33.42 6.88 -13.48
N VAL A 338 33.45 5.94 -12.53
CA VAL A 338 33.71 6.26 -11.12
C VAL A 338 35.14 6.77 -10.92
N ASN A 339 36.13 6.18 -11.58
CA ASN A 339 37.51 6.68 -11.49
C ASN A 339 37.64 8.10 -12.09
N ASN A 340 36.87 8.44 -13.13
CA ASN A 340 36.77 9.78 -13.69
C ASN A 340 36.11 10.78 -12.72
N MET A 341 35.06 10.36 -12.01
CA MET A 341 34.50 11.17 -10.91
C MET A 341 35.57 11.46 -9.85
N LEU A 342 36.35 10.45 -9.48
CA LEU A 342 37.36 10.54 -8.43
C LEU A 342 38.59 11.37 -8.86
N SER A 343 38.97 11.36 -10.13
CA SER A 343 40.14 12.06 -10.65
C SER A 343 39.89 13.55 -10.90
N TRP A 344 38.65 13.94 -11.25
CA TRP A 344 38.34 15.31 -11.64
C TRP A 344 38.60 16.34 -10.53
N LYS A 345 39.24 17.46 -10.93
CA LYS A 345 39.43 18.67 -10.13
C LYS A 345 39.16 19.90 -10.98
N LEU A 346 38.61 20.95 -10.36
CA LEU A 346 38.34 22.21 -11.05
C LEU A 346 39.61 22.89 -11.57
N SER A 347 40.75 22.76 -10.88
CA SER A 347 42.05 23.29 -11.34
C SER A 347 42.49 22.75 -12.70
N GLU A 348 41.93 21.63 -13.13
CA GLU A 348 42.26 20.93 -14.36
C GLU A 348 41.16 21.13 -15.44
N ASP A 349 40.22 22.07 -15.23
CA ASP A 349 39.05 22.35 -16.09
C ASP A 349 38.90 23.88 -16.35
N PRO A 350 39.76 24.49 -17.19
CA PRO A 350 39.81 25.94 -17.42
C PRO A 350 38.53 26.49 -18.07
N ASP A 351 37.88 25.71 -18.94
CA ASP A 351 36.62 26.08 -19.60
C ASP A 351 35.49 26.24 -18.57
N PHE A 352 35.42 25.37 -17.57
CA PHE A 352 34.42 25.48 -16.50
C PHE A 352 34.64 26.74 -15.65
N ILE A 353 35.91 27.05 -15.35
CA ILE A 353 36.28 28.25 -14.58
C ILE A 353 35.82 29.50 -15.31
N GLU A 354 36.15 29.64 -16.60
CA GLU A 354 35.78 30.81 -17.42
C GLU A 354 34.26 31.03 -17.47
N GLN A 355 33.48 29.96 -17.61
CA GLN A 355 32.02 30.03 -17.74
C GLN A 355 31.27 30.29 -16.42
N ASN A 356 31.94 30.17 -15.26
CA ASN A 356 31.29 30.19 -13.94
C ASN A 356 31.98 31.09 -12.90
N GLN A 357 32.80 32.05 -13.33
CA GLN A 357 33.54 32.96 -12.43
C GLN A 357 32.62 33.72 -11.46
N ASP A 358 31.41 34.06 -11.88
CA ASP A 358 30.44 34.82 -11.07
C ASP A 358 29.58 33.95 -10.13
N LYS A 359 29.71 32.62 -10.21
CA LYS A 359 28.77 31.67 -9.57
C LYS A 359 29.38 30.86 -8.43
N MET A 360 30.69 30.90 -8.21
CA MET A 360 31.37 30.11 -7.20
C MET A 360 32.65 30.79 -6.71
N ASP A 361 33.05 30.51 -5.47
CA ASP A 361 34.32 30.97 -4.93
C ASP A 361 35.49 30.22 -5.59
N LEU A 362 36.24 30.94 -6.43
CA LEU A 362 37.40 30.44 -7.16
C LEU A 362 38.74 30.71 -6.46
N SER A 363 38.72 31.11 -5.18
CA SER A 363 39.94 31.42 -4.42
C SER A 363 40.91 30.23 -4.30
N ASP A 364 40.39 29.00 -4.33
CA ASP A 364 41.19 27.77 -4.37
C ASP A 364 40.56 26.69 -5.29
N PRO A 365 40.85 26.74 -6.61
CA PRO A 365 40.29 25.78 -7.57
C PRO A 365 40.75 24.34 -7.34
N ALA A 366 41.91 24.12 -6.71
CA ALA A 366 42.43 22.78 -6.45
C ALA A 366 41.61 22.01 -5.39
N LYS A 367 40.86 22.72 -4.53
CA LYS A 367 39.96 22.13 -3.53
C LYS A 367 38.62 21.67 -4.09
N HIS A 368 38.23 22.14 -5.27
CA HIS A 368 36.93 21.84 -5.86
C HIS A 368 37.01 20.53 -6.66
N LYS A 369 36.40 19.47 -6.11
CA LYS A 369 36.30 18.13 -6.71
C LYS A 369 34.88 17.83 -7.19
N CYS A 370 34.73 16.71 -7.90
CA CYS A 370 33.42 16.23 -8.33
C CYS A 370 32.63 15.83 -7.08
N LYS A 371 31.40 16.36 -6.93
CA LYS A 371 30.54 15.96 -5.83
C LYS A 371 29.80 14.68 -6.17
N ILE A 372 30.00 13.65 -5.35
CA ILE A 372 29.43 12.32 -5.56
C ILE A 372 28.16 12.16 -4.73
N PHE A 373 27.05 11.98 -5.44
CA PHE A 373 25.76 11.61 -4.88
C PHE A 373 25.64 10.09 -4.88
N LEU A 374 25.63 9.48 -3.68
CA LEU A 374 25.34 8.08 -3.50
C LEU A 374 23.87 7.89 -3.14
N GLY A 375 23.22 7.01 -3.86
CA GLY A 375 21.83 6.66 -3.63
C GLY A 375 21.65 5.16 -3.47
N TYR A 376 20.93 4.71 -2.45
CA TYR A 376 20.63 3.28 -2.27
C TYR A 376 19.24 3.03 -1.65
N THR A 377 18.62 1.90 -2.01
CA THR A 377 17.34 1.44 -1.42
C THR A 377 17.55 0.79 -0.05
N SER A 378 16.50 0.71 0.78
CA SER A 378 16.58 0.18 2.16
C SER A 378 17.20 -1.22 2.25
N ASN A 379 16.81 -2.13 1.36
CA ASN A 379 17.30 -3.51 1.35
C ASN A 379 18.83 -3.61 1.19
N MET A 380 19.49 -2.59 0.64
CA MET A 380 20.95 -2.54 0.55
C MET A 380 21.60 -2.37 1.92
N ILE A 381 21.00 -1.58 2.80
CA ILE A 381 21.44 -1.45 4.20
C ILE A 381 21.09 -2.70 5.01
N SER A 382 19.97 -3.37 4.72
CA SER A 382 19.67 -4.68 5.32
C SER A 382 20.76 -5.72 5.03
N SER A 383 21.35 -5.66 3.83
CA SER A 383 22.44 -6.55 3.38
C SER A 383 23.82 -6.20 3.98
N GLY A 384 24.85 -6.94 3.57
CA GLY A 384 26.26 -6.64 3.89
C GLY A 384 26.87 -5.49 3.06
N LEU A 385 26.13 -4.88 2.13
CA LEU A 385 26.59 -3.66 1.46
C LEU A 385 26.73 -2.48 2.43
N ARG A 386 26.04 -2.53 3.57
CA ARG A 386 26.13 -1.56 4.66
C ARG A 386 27.58 -1.26 5.05
N GLU A 387 28.44 -2.27 5.16
CA GLU A 387 29.86 -2.11 5.47
C GLU A 387 30.65 -1.40 4.35
N ASN A 388 30.23 -1.57 3.09
CA ASN A 388 30.83 -0.84 1.96
C ASN A 388 30.44 0.64 2.02
N PHE A 389 29.17 0.96 2.31
CA PHE A 389 28.72 2.35 2.49
C PHE A 389 29.42 3.00 3.69
N LEU A 390 29.57 2.27 4.79
CA LEU A 390 30.34 2.72 5.96
C LEU A 390 31.78 3.05 5.58
N PHE A 391 32.45 2.21 4.78
CA PHE A 391 33.80 2.49 4.31
C PHE A 391 33.87 3.79 3.50
N LEU A 392 32.95 3.99 2.54
CA LEU A 392 32.91 5.22 1.73
C LEU A 392 32.64 6.47 2.57
N ALA A 393 31.66 6.38 3.46
CA ALA A 393 31.28 7.46 4.37
C ALA A 393 32.42 7.83 5.33
N LYS A 394 33.01 6.83 6.02
CA LYS A 394 34.10 6.99 6.99
C LYS A 394 35.33 7.65 6.37
N ASN A 395 35.61 7.36 5.10
CA ASN A 395 36.74 7.92 4.38
C ASN A 395 36.39 9.17 3.54
N LYS A 396 35.19 9.76 3.73
CA LYS A 396 34.74 10.99 3.06
C LYS A 396 34.84 10.91 1.52
N MET A 397 34.48 9.76 0.97
CA MET A 397 34.53 9.47 -0.46
C MET A 397 33.22 9.78 -1.20
N ILE A 398 32.18 10.14 -0.45
CA ILE A 398 30.85 10.50 -0.93
C ILE A 398 30.40 11.79 -0.25
N ASP A 399 29.75 12.67 -1.00
CA ASP A 399 29.37 14.00 -0.53
C ASP A 399 27.90 14.07 -0.08
N VAL A 400 27.03 13.33 -0.77
CA VAL A 400 25.58 13.34 -0.52
C VAL A 400 25.05 11.92 -0.53
N ILE A 401 24.21 11.59 0.47
CA ILE A 401 23.48 10.33 0.54
C ILE A 401 21.98 10.60 0.42
N VAL A 402 21.30 9.85 -0.43
CA VAL A 402 19.83 9.78 -0.46
C VAL A 402 19.41 8.33 -0.27
N THR A 403 18.48 8.07 0.65
CA THR A 403 17.90 6.74 0.87
C THR A 403 16.46 6.86 1.41
N THR A 404 15.77 5.73 1.52
CA THR A 404 14.43 5.60 2.09
C THR A 404 14.49 5.35 3.60
N ALA A 405 13.38 5.48 4.34
CA ALA A 405 13.32 5.29 5.80
C ALA A 405 14.00 4.00 6.30
N GLY A 406 13.71 2.85 5.66
CA GLY A 406 14.35 1.57 5.98
C GLY A 406 15.88 1.61 5.87
N GLY A 407 16.45 2.40 4.95
CA GLY A 407 17.89 2.56 4.80
C GLY A 407 18.53 3.43 5.89
N ILE A 408 17.74 4.13 6.69
CA ILE A 408 18.19 4.88 7.87
C ILE A 408 18.02 4.01 9.12
N GLU A 409 16.80 3.54 9.39
CA GLU A 409 16.50 2.81 10.63
C GLU A 409 17.27 1.50 10.75
N GLU A 410 17.46 0.75 9.66
CA GLU A 410 18.14 -0.55 9.72
C GLU A 410 19.63 -0.44 10.03
N ASP A 411 20.28 0.68 9.71
CA ASP A 411 21.67 0.94 10.10
C ASP A 411 21.79 1.10 11.62
N PHE A 412 20.90 1.92 12.22
CA PHE A 412 20.84 2.09 13.68
C PHE A 412 20.45 0.80 14.39
N ILE A 413 19.45 0.08 13.87
CA ILE A 413 19.02 -1.20 14.43
C ILE A 413 20.18 -2.20 14.44
N LYS A 414 21.02 -2.24 13.40
CA LYS A 414 22.19 -3.13 13.33
C LYS A 414 23.26 -2.84 14.39
N CYS A 415 23.28 -1.63 14.96
CA CYS A 415 24.12 -1.30 16.11
C CYS A 415 23.55 -1.85 17.44
N LEU A 416 22.23 -2.05 17.52
CA LEU A 416 21.54 -2.53 18.73
C LEU A 416 21.38 -4.07 18.75
N ALA A 417 21.21 -4.68 17.58
CA ALA A 417 21.02 -6.11 17.42
C ALA A 417 21.36 -6.59 16.00
N LYS A 418 21.60 -7.90 15.86
CA LYS A 418 22.05 -8.51 14.60
C LYS A 418 20.88 -8.84 13.66
N THR A 419 21.17 -8.81 12.36
CA THR A 419 20.36 -9.40 11.28
C THR A 419 20.98 -10.73 10.87
N TYR A 420 20.16 -11.71 10.49
CA TYR A 420 20.60 -13.08 10.20
C TYR A 420 20.27 -13.51 8.78
N LEU A 421 21.03 -14.47 8.26
CA LEU A 421 20.69 -15.13 7.01
C LEU A 421 19.51 -16.09 7.22
N GLY A 422 18.58 -16.09 6.28
CA GLY A 422 17.45 -17.00 6.16
C GLY A 422 17.29 -17.46 4.72
N ASP A 423 16.03 -17.66 4.29
CA ASP A 423 15.70 -18.12 2.94
C ASP A 423 14.45 -17.40 2.43
N PHE A 424 14.38 -17.15 1.11
CA PHE A 424 13.24 -16.50 0.46
C PHE A 424 11.93 -17.27 0.65
N ASN A 425 12.02 -18.61 0.77
CA ASN A 425 10.88 -19.52 0.80
C ASN A 425 10.35 -19.78 2.22
N LEU A 426 10.91 -19.16 3.26
CA LEU A 426 10.41 -19.29 4.62
C LEU A 426 8.96 -18.79 4.73
N SER A 427 8.09 -19.62 5.31
CA SER A 427 6.66 -19.33 5.48
C SER A 427 6.41 -18.10 6.33
N GLY A 428 5.73 -17.10 5.76
CA GLY A 428 5.37 -15.87 6.46
C GLY A 428 4.51 -16.11 7.71
N GLU A 429 3.64 -17.13 7.70
CA GLU A 429 2.82 -17.49 8.86
C GLU A 429 3.69 -17.96 10.03
N THR A 430 4.65 -18.84 9.74
CA THR A 430 5.54 -19.42 10.77
C THR A 430 6.48 -18.36 11.33
N LEU A 431 7.04 -17.52 10.45
CA LEU A 431 7.88 -16.40 10.86
C LEU A 431 7.11 -15.41 11.74
N ARG A 432 5.86 -15.07 11.36
CA ARG A 432 5.04 -14.15 12.16
C ARG A 432 4.71 -14.72 13.54
N LYS A 433 4.36 -16.00 13.65
CA LYS A 433 4.12 -16.68 14.94
C LYS A 433 5.37 -16.68 15.83
N SER A 434 6.55 -16.70 15.21
CA SER A 434 7.84 -16.73 15.91
C SER A 434 8.45 -15.33 16.14
N GLY A 435 7.74 -14.25 15.75
CA GLY A 435 8.25 -12.89 15.90
C GLY A 435 9.48 -12.58 15.05
N LEU A 436 9.61 -13.20 13.87
CA LEU A 436 10.69 -12.96 12.92
C LEU A 436 10.15 -12.23 11.68
N ASN A 437 10.84 -11.18 11.25
CA ASN A 437 10.52 -10.44 10.01
C ASN A 437 11.49 -10.84 8.91
N ARG A 438 11.00 -11.02 7.68
CA ARG A 438 11.81 -11.40 6.52
C ARG A 438 12.04 -10.23 5.59
N ILE A 439 13.29 -10.02 5.18
CA ILE A 439 13.71 -9.07 4.14
C ILE A 439 14.45 -9.88 3.07
N GLY A 440 13.75 -10.30 2.01
CA GLY A 440 14.33 -11.22 1.03
C GLY A 440 14.68 -12.57 1.65
N ASN A 441 15.97 -12.91 1.69
CA ASN A 441 16.56 -14.05 2.42
C ASN A 441 17.25 -13.64 3.73
N LEU A 442 16.91 -12.48 4.30
CA LEU A 442 17.39 -12.04 5.61
C LEU A 442 16.27 -12.12 6.65
N LEU A 443 16.66 -12.30 7.91
CA LEU A 443 15.76 -12.37 9.06
C LEU A 443 16.14 -11.32 10.11
N VAL A 444 15.15 -10.53 10.53
CA VAL A 444 15.25 -9.52 11.59
C VAL A 444 14.26 -9.88 12.71
N PRO A 445 14.74 -10.30 13.89
CA PRO A 445 13.86 -10.55 15.04
C PRO A 445 13.09 -9.30 15.47
N ASN A 446 11.83 -9.43 15.86
CA ASN A 446 11.01 -8.32 16.36
C ASN A 446 11.66 -7.58 17.54
N ASN A 447 12.38 -8.31 18.39
CA ASN A 447 13.11 -7.72 19.52
C ASN A 447 14.11 -6.63 19.09
N ASN A 448 14.59 -6.66 17.85
CA ASN A 448 15.44 -5.60 17.31
C ASN A 448 14.67 -4.26 17.23
N TYR A 449 13.39 -4.30 16.85
CA TYR A 449 12.54 -3.12 16.80
C TYR A 449 12.12 -2.65 18.19
N CYS A 450 11.89 -3.57 19.14
CA CYS A 450 11.65 -3.19 20.54
C CYS A 450 12.85 -2.42 21.12
N LYS A 451 14.07 -2.91 20.89
CA LYS A 451 15.29 -2.18 21.31
C LYS A 451 15.44 -0.83 20.63
N PHE A 452 15.01 -0.73 19.37
CA PHE A 452 15.04 0.53 18.64
C PHE A 452 14.02 1.53 19.19
N GLU A 453 12.82 1.07 19.54
CA GLU A 453 11.80 1.87 20.22
C GLU A 453 12.33 2.41 21.55
N ASP A 454 12.88 1.54 22.41
CA ASP A 454 13.48 1.93 23.69
C ASP A 454 14.59 2.99 23.52
N TRP A 455 15.35 2.91 22.43
CA TRP A 455 16.43 3.84 22.13
C TRP A 455 15.93 5.18 21.54
N ILE A 456 14.94 5.14 20.64
CA ILE A 456 14.50 6.34 19.89
C ILE A 456 13.47 7.17 20.65
N MET A 457 12.64 6.58 21.51
CA MET A 457 11.56 7.30 22.20
C MET A 457 12.06 8.48 23.05
N PRO A 458 13.11 8.36 23.89
CA PRO A 458 13.64 9.50 24.63
C PRO A 458 14.16 10.64 23.74
N ILE A 459 14.63 10.30 22.53
CA ILE A 459 15.11 11.28 21.55
C ILE A 459 13.92 12.04 20.95
N LEU A 460 12.83 11.35 20.63
CA LEU A 460 11.63 11.97 20.08
C LEU A 460 10.93 12.88 21.10
N ASP A 461 10.91 12.50 22.38
CA ASP A 461 10.39 13.35 23.46
C ASP A 461 11.16 14.67 23.56
N GLN A 462 12.49 14.60 23.46
CA GLN A 462 13.36 15.77 23.44
C GLN A 462 13.10 16.66 22.20
N MET A 463 12.93 16.04 21.01
CA MET A 463 12.60 16.78 19.78
C MET A 463 11.24 17.49 19.87
N LEU A 464 10.25 16.86 20.53
CA LEU A 464 8.94 17.46 20.76
C LEU A 464 9.03 18.66 21.70
N TYR A 465 9.80 18.53 22.78
CA TYR A 465 10.08 19.63 23.69
C TYR A 465 10.70 20.83 22.97
N GLU A 466 11.68 20.60 22.10
CA GLU A 466 12.34 21.66 21.30
C GLU A 466 11.37 22.32 20.31
N GLN A 467 10.50 21.54 19.67
CA GLN A 467 9.48 22.08 18.77
C GLN A 467 8.53 23.03 19.50
N GLN A 468 8.06 22.63 20.69
CA GLN A 468 7.06 23.39 21.44
C GLN A 468 7.65 24.61 22.15
N ASN A 469 8.86 24.49 22.69
CA ASN A 469 9.44 25.51 23.57
C ASN A 469 10.48 26.40 22.88
N GLN A 470 11.01 25.97 21.73
CA GLN A 470 12.06 26.70 21.01
C GLN A 470 11.64 27.03 19.57
N ALA A 471 10.36 26.86 19.22
CA ALA A 471 9.77 27.12 17.91
C ALA A 471 10.49 26.42 16.74
N VAL A 472 11.08 25.25 17.00
CA VAL A 472 11.79 24.49 15.98
C VAL A 472 10.80 23.85 15.01
N GLN A 473 10.84 24.25 13.74
CA GLN A 473 10.03 23.63 12.68
C GLN A 473 10.76 22.47 12.03
N TRP A 474 10.45 21.26 12.47
CA TRP A 474 11.02 20.04 11.93
C TRP A 474 10.49 19.73 10.53
N THR A 475 11.40 19.54 9.58
CA THR A 475 11.13 18.86 8.31
C THR A 475 12.21 17.78 8.13
N PRO A 476 12.00 16.72 7.33
CA PRO A 476 13.01 15.69 7.12
C PRO A 476 14.36 16.27 6.68
N SER A 477 14.34 17.26 5.79
CA SER A 477 15.55 17.97 5.36
C SER A 477 16.08 18.96 6.40
N LYS A 478 15.25 19.71 7.15
CA LYS A 478 15.72 20.64 8.18
C LYS A 478 16.33 19.91 9.38
N ILE A 479 15.80 18.75 9.77
CA ILE A 479 16.40 17.88 10.80
C ILE A 479 17.81 17.47 10.33
N ILE A 480 17.93 16.87 9.15
CA ILE A 480 19.20 16.34 8.63
C ILE A 480 20.20 17.47 8.32
N HIS A 481 19.75 18.60 7.76
CA HIS A 481 20.57 19.76 7.42
C HIS A 481 21.03 20.54 8.65
N ARG A 482 20.19 20.69 9.68
CA ARG A 482 20.56 21.31 10.97
C ARG A 482 21.58 20.45 11.72
N LEU A 483 21.34 19.14 11.82
CA LEU A 483 22.26 18.20 12.47
C LEU A 483 23.62 18.13 11.74
N GLY A 484 23.61 18.23 10.41
CA GLY A 484 24.84 18.35 9.61
C GLY A 484 25.59 19.65 9.85
N LYS A 485 24.90 20.79 9.93
CA LYS A 485 25.52 22.09 10.20
C LYS A 485 26.06 22.21 11.64
N GLU A 486 25.33 21.73 12.63
CA GLU A 486 25.64 21.90 14.07
C GLU A 486 26.71 20.95 14.60
N ILE A 487 26.93 19.79 13.96
CA ILE A 487 27.95 18.84 14.40
C ILE A 487 29.37 19.42 14.30
N ASP A 488 29.59 20.41 13.41
CA ASP A 488 30.85 21.09 13.08
C ASP A 488 32.10 20.20 13.19
N ASN A 489 31.92 18.93 12.83
CA ASN A 489 32.90 17.88 12.97
C ASN A 489 33.11 17.31 11.58
N PRO A 490 34.34 17.44 11.02
CA PRO A 490 34.63 17.00 9.67
C PRO A 490 34.50 15.48 9.51
N GLU A 491 34.35 14.69 10.58
CA GLU A 491 34.07 13.25 10.57
C GLU A 491 32.59 12.88 10.31
N SER A 492 31.66 13.84 10.31
CA SER A 492 30.23 13.61 10.07
C SER A 492 29.86 13.67 8.58
N VAL A 493 29.13 12.67 8.10
CA VAL A 493 28.60 12.62 6.71
C VAL A 493 27.61 13.76 6.42
N TYR A 494 26.79 14.12 7.41
CA TYR A 494 25.74 15.13 7.25
C TYR A 494 26.30 16.57 7.25
N TYR A 495 27.49 16.77 7.83
CA TYR A 495 28.26 18.02 7.71
C TYR A 495 28.66 18.33 6.28
N TRP A 496 29.03 17.31 5.50
CA TRP A 496 29.41 17.48 4.10
C TRP A 496 28.18 17.55 3.17
N ALA A 497 27.11 16.81 3.48
CA ALA A 497 25.84 16.89 2.73
C ALA A 497 25.22 18.30 2.73
N TYR A 498 25.38 19.05 3.84
CA TYR A 498 24.99 20.46 3.96
C TYR A 498 25.70 21.37 2.93
N LYS A 499 26.99 21.12 2.63
CA LYS A 499 27.80 21.96 1.72
C LYS A 499 27.66 21.60 0.24
N ALA A 500 26.84 20.60 -0.12
CA ALA A 500 26.86 20.01 -1.45
C ALA A 500 26.19 20.83 -2.60
N VAL A 501 25.35 21.83 -2.32
CA VAL A 501 24.51 22.52 -3.33
C VAL A 501 25.30 23.36 -4.38
N PHE A 502 26.54 23.78 -4.08
CA PHE A 502 27.40 24.51 -5.03
C PHE A 502 28.53 23.61 -5.56
N ALA A 503 28.33 22.89 -6.66
CA ALA A 503 29.27 21.88 -7.17
C ALA A 503 29.74 22.19 -8.60
N GLY A 504 31.06 22.11 -8.83
CA GLY A 504 31.65 22.22 -10.16
C GLY A 504 31.14 21.13 -11.10
N LYS A 505 31.42 19.87 -10.78
CA LYS A 505 30.79 18.69 -11.40
C LYS A 505 30.08 17.84 -10.37
N THR A 506 29.11 17.04 -10.81
CA THR A 506 28.46 16.03 -9.98
C THR A 506 28.49 14.66 -10.65
N GLY A 507 28.77 13.64 -9.85
CA GLY A 507 28.62 12.24 -10.21
C GLY A 507 27.49 11.59 -9.44
N MET A 508 26.69 10.77 -10.10
CA MET A 508 25.62 9.99 -9.45
C MET A 508 26.00 8.51 -9.44
N ILE A 509 25.97 7.89 -8.26
CA ILE A 509 26.08 6.43 -8.10
C ILE A 509 24.79 5.96 -7.46
N ILE A 510 23.95 5.25 -8.21
CA ILE A 510 22.58 4.89 -7.80
C ILE A 510 22.43 3.37 -7.78
N LEU A 511 22.18 2.82 -6.59
CA LEU A 511 21.98 1.40 -6.32
C LEU A 511 20.49 1.14 -6.04
N GLY A 512 19.79 0.59 -7.05
CA GLY A 512 18.34 0.43 -7.03
C GLY A 512 17.59 1.54 -7.78
N GLY A 513 16.34 1.81 -7.37
CA GLY A 513 15.44 2.74 -8.05
C GLY A 513 14.51 3.48 -7.08
N GLY A 514 13.34 3.89 -7.57
CA GLY A 514 12.30 4.53 -6.75
C GLY A 514 12.64 5.96 -6.33
N ALA A 515 12.09 6.39 -5.19
CA ALA A 515 12.16 7.79 -4.74
C ALA A 515 13.58 8.33 -4.64
N MET A 516 14.53 7.53 -4.14
CA MET A 516 15.93 7.91 -4.03
C MET A 516 16.54 8.25 -5.39
N LYS A 517 16.34 7.39 -6.41
CA LYS A 517 16.87 7.61 -7.76
C LYS A 517 16.31 8.91 -8.31
N HIS A 518 14.99 9.04 -8.27
CA HIS A 518 14.31 10.20 -8.83
C HIS A 518 14.74 11.49 -8.12
N HIS A 519 14.91 11.47 -6.79
CA HIS A 519 15.29 12.65 -6.02
C HIS A 519 16.72 13.14 -6.34
N ILE A 520 17.70 12.23 -6.46
CA ILE A 520 19.06 12.59 -6.88
C ILE A 520 19.04 13.16 -8.31
N CYS A 521 18.36 12.49 -9.25
CA CYS A 521 18.28 12.97 -10.62
C CYS A 521 17.57 14.33 -10.71
N ASN A 522 16.52 14.56 -9.93
CA ASN A 522 15.78 15.83 -9.91
C ASN A 522 16.56 16.97 -9.23
N ALA A 523 17.43 16.66 -8.25
CA ALA A 523 18.35 17.64 -7.71
C ALA A 523 19.37 18.08 -8.76
N ASN A 524 19.88 17.14 -9.57
CA ASN A 524 20.83 17.44 -10.64
C ASN A 524 20.21 18.15 -11.85
N LEU A 525 18.90 18.02 -12.07
CA LEU A 525 18.17 18.83 -13.04
C LEU A 525 18.37 20.34 -12.80
N MET A 526 18.41 20.77 -11.54
CA MET A 526 18.55 22.19 -11.17
C MET A 526 19.89 22.80 -11.58
N ARG A 527 20.87 21.98 -11.96
CA ARG A 527 22.18 22.38 -12.49
C ARG A 527 22.39 21.97 -13.95
N ASN A 528 21.30 21.75 -14.69
CA ASN A 528 21.30 21.24 -16.07
C ASN A 528 21.99 19.88 -16.23
N GLY A 529 21.80 19.00 -15.24
CA GLY A 529 22.16 17.59 -15.30
C GLY A 529 23.55 17.25 -14.76
N ALA A 530 23.70 16.00 -14.35
CA ALA A 530 24.98 15.46 -13.89
C ALA A 530 25.94 15.14 -15.06
N GLU A 531 27.25 15.26 -14.81
CA GLU A 531 28.31 14.94 -15.76
C GLU A 531 28.67 13.45 -15.79
N TYR A 532 28.47 12.74 -14.68
CA TYR A 532 28.77 11.32 -14.55
C TYR A 532 27.59 10.57 -13.91
N SER A 533 27.28 9.37 -14.39
CA SER A 533 26.17 8.58 -13.86
C SER A 533 26.40 7.07 -13.95
N VAL A 534 26.36 6.38 -12.82
CA VAL A 534 26.41 4.92 -12.72
C VAL A 534 25.16 4.40 -12.04
N PHE A 535 24.34 3.64 -12.77
CA PHE A 535 23.15 2.97 -12.23
C PHE A 535 23.41 1.46 -12.08
N ILE A 536 23.12 0.90 -10.91
CA ILE A 536 23.15 -0.54 -10.65
C ILE A 536 21.79 -0.95 -10.11
N ASN A 537 20.95 -1.54 -10.96
CA ASN A 537 19.62 -1.99 -10.54
C ASN A 537 19.10 -3.12 -11.42
N THR A 538 18.03 -3.76 -10.96
CA THR A 538 17.36 -4.86 -11.66
C THR A 538 16.11 -4.43 -12.43
N GLY A 539 15.81 -3.12 -12.46
CA GLY A 539 14.63 -2.56 -13.09
C GLY A 539 14.71 -2.62 -14.62
N GLN A 540 13.58 -2.92 -15.26
CA GLN A 540 13.46 -3.12 -16.70
C GLN A 540 12.61 -2.01 -17.33
N GLU A 541 12.91 -1.61 -18.55
CA GLU A 541 12.25 -0.46 -19.20
C GLU A 541 10.80 -0.72 -19.64
N PHE A 542 10.41 -1.99 -19.85
CA PHE A 542 9.14 -2.33 -20.50
C PHE A 542 7.88 -1.90 -19.74
N ASP A 543 7.98 -1.70 -18.42
CA ASP A 543 6.85 -1.33 -17.56
C ASP A 543 6.66 0.19 -17.43
N GLY A 544 7.53 0.99 -18.08
CA GLY A 544 7.50 2.45 -18.02
C GLY A 544 7.83 3.04 -16.64
N SER A 545 8.44 2.26 -15.74
CA SER A 545 8.82 2.74 -14.42
C SER A 545 10.08 3.59 -14.44
N ASP A 546 10.13 4.67 -13.64
CA ASP A 546 11.38 5.43 -13.43
C ASP A 546 12.50 4.54 -12.88
N ALA A 547 12.18 3.52 -12.08
CA ALA A 547 13.16 2.57 -11.57
C ALA A 547 13.82 1.75 -12.70
N GLY A 548 13.06 1.41 -13.75
CA GLY A 548 13.51 0.65 -14.91
C GLY A 548 14.13 1.46 -16.02
N ALA A 549 13.88 2.77 -16.07
CA ALA A 549 14.39 3.70 -17.08
C ALA A 549 15.92 3.60 -17.28
N ARG A 550 16.36 3.74 -18.54
CA ARG A 550 17.78 3.83 -18.90
C ARG A 550 18.32 5.25 -18.61
N PRO A 551 19.65 5.43 -18.43
CA PRO A 551 20.23 6.77 -18.27
C PRO A 551 19.86 7.73 -19.39
N ASP A 552 19.73 7.23 -20.62
CA ASP A 552 19.33 7.99 -21.82
C ASP A 552 17.94 8.67 -21.66
N GLU A 553 17.00 8.03 -20.95
CA GLU A 553 15.73 8.67 -20.63
C GLU A 553 15.94 9.86 -19.69
N ALA A 554 16.84 9.77 -18.70
CA ALA A 554 17.15 10.90 -17.83
C ALA A 554 17.85 12.07 -18.56
N VAL A 555 18.52 11.79 -19.69
CA VAL A 555 19.07 12.83 -20.58
C VAL A 555 17.95 13.63 -21.23
N SER A 556 16.85 13.01 -21.66
CA SER A 556 15.72 13.72 -22.28
C SER A 556 15.07 14.75 -21.35
N TRP A 557 15.18 14.55 -20.03
CA TRP A 557 14.69 15.47 -19.01
C TRP A 557 15.70 16.53 -18.58
N GLY A 558 16.96 16.45 -19.03
CA GLY A 558 18.05 17.31 -18.54
C GLY A 558 18.54 16.95 -17.12
N LYS A 559 18.18 15.77 -16.61
CA LYS A 559 18.67 15.24 -15.31
C LYS A 559 20.10 14.70 -15.43
N ILE A 560 20.50 14.30 -16.64
CA ILE A 560 21.85 13.93 -17.05
C ILE A 560 22.21 14.79 -18.27
N LYS A 561 23.47 15.23 -18.39
CA LYS A 561 23.91 16.01 -19.56
C LYS A 561 23.98 15.14 -20.83
N PRO A 562 23.73 15.68 -22.04
CA PRO A 562 23.83 14.92 -23.29
C PRO A 562 25.20 14.28 -23.54
N ASN A 563 26.28 14.94 -23.11
CA ASN A 563 27.66 14.46 -23.25
C ASN A 563 28.19 13.81 -21.96
N ALA A 564 27.30 13.42 -21.04
CA ALA A 564 27.69 12.79 -19.79
C ALA A 564 28.17 11.34 -19.99
N GLU A 565 29.14 10.94 -19.19
CA GLU A 565 29.54 9.54 -19.11
C GLU A 565 28.52 8.79 -18.25
N SER A 566 27.67 8.00 -18.89
CA SER A 566 26.59 7.27 -18.21
C SER A 566 26.59 5.78 -18.51
N VAL A 567 26.35 4.97 -17.48
CA VAL A 567 26.31 3.50 -17.62
C VAL A 567 25.29 2.90 -16.65
N LYS A 568 24.62 1.85 -17.11
CA LYS A 568 23.69 1.04 -16.31
C LYS A 568 24.13 -0.42 -16.31
N ILE A 569 24.30 -0.99 -15.12
CA ILE A 569 24.54 -2.41 -14.90
C ILE A 569 23.24 -3.06 -14.43
N TYR A 570 22.74 -4.00 -15.22
CA TYR A 570 21.57 -4.81 -14.89
C TYR A 570 21.98 -6.00 -14.01
N SER A 571 22.08 -5.76 -12.70
CA SER A 571 22.50 -6.79 -11.74
C SER A 571 22.03 -6.44 -10.32
N ASP A 572 22.07 -7.44 -9.43
CA ASP A 572 21.93 -7.22 -7.99
C ASP A 572 23.19 -6.49 -7.47
N ALA A 573 22.99 -5.37 -6.79
CA ALA A 573 24.07 -4.56 -6.26
C ALA A 573 24.94 -5.31 -5.24
N SER A 574 24.39 -6.30 -4.54
CA SER A 574 25.14 -7.11 -3.56
C SER A 574 26.30 -7.89 -4.18
N LEU A 575 26.20 -8.22 -5.47
CA LEU A 575 27.25 -8.91 -6.22
C LEU A 575 28.29 -7.92 -6.77
N ILE A 576 27.82 -6.79 -7.31
CA ILE A 576 28.65 -5.92 -8.15
C ILE A 576 29.27 -4.77 -7.37
N PHE A 577 28.55 -4.17 -6.43
CA PHE A 577 29.01 -2.97 -5.75
C PHE A 577 30.31 -3.17 -4.94
N PRO A 578 30.52 -4.29 -4.22
CA PRO A 578 31.79 -4.53 -3.52
C PRO A 578 32.98 -4.61 -4.50
N LEU A 579 32.79 -5.22 -5.67
CA LEU A 579 33.81 -5.29 -6.72
C LEU A 579 34.09 -3.90 -7.32
N LEU A 580 33.05 -3.09 -7.50
CA LEU A 580 33.19 -1.71 -7.97
C LEU A 580 33.99 -0.89 -6.95
N VAL A 581 33.66 -0.98 -5.65
CA VAL A 581 34.41 -0.32 -4.57
C VAL A 581 35.85 -0.79 -4.56
N ALA A 582 36.10 -2.09 -4.71
CA ALA A 582 37.44 -2.66 -4.77
C ALA A 582 38.28 -2.08 -5.90
N GLN A 583 37.72 -1.91 -7.11
CA GLN A 583 38.43 -1.41 -8.29
C GLN A 583 38.53 0.12 -8.39
N THR A 584 37.82 0.86 -7.53
CA THR A 584 37.75 2.33 -7.59
C THR A 584 38.17 2.98 -6.27
N PHE A 585 37.23 3.14 -5.34
CA PHE A 585 37.42 3.81 -4.05
C PHE A 585 38.51 3.18 -3.19
N ALA A 586 38.46 1.86 -2.99
CA ALA A 586 39.44 1.15 -2.17
C ALA A 586 40.82 1.14 -2.83
N LYS A 587 40.88 0.91 -4.15
CA LYS A 587 42.13 0.98 -4.93
C LYS A 587 42.80 2.34 -4.80
N LYS A 588 42.05 3.43 -4.80
CA LYS A 588 42.57 4.79 -4.61
C LYS A 588 42.97 5.09 -3.16
N HIS A 589 42.37 4.43 -2.18
CA HIS A 589 42.64 4.65 -0.76
C HIS A 589 43.89 3.91 -0.26
N PHE A 590 44.11 2.70 -0.75
CA PHE A 590 45.23 1.83 -0.34
C PHE A 590 46.45 1.91 -1.26
N LYS A 591 46.35 2.65 -2.37
CA LYS A 591 47.50 3.11 -3.15
C LYS A 591 47.97 4.44 -2.59
#